data_AF-A0A9D6FTC8-F1
#
_entry.id   AF-A0A9D6FTC8-F1
#
_cell.length_a   1.000
_cell.length_b   1.000
_cell.length_c   1.000
_cell.angle_alpha   90.00
_cell.angle_beta   90.00
_cell.angle_gamma   90.00
#
_symmetry.space_group_name_H-M   'P 1'
#
loop_
_entity.id
_entity.type
_entity.pdbx_description
1 polymer ?
#
loop_
_entity_poly.entity_id
_entity_poly.type
_entity_poly.pdbx_seq_one_letter_code
_entity_poly.pdbx_strand_id
1 'polypeptide(L)'
;MSADDRLIRLALKLRFVTQAQVDEARKLQSLLGQNGLQLEVPEILVKKEFIDAEQFRLLKVATQQEEVREEDQAVAQFLIRGGFLAEDKVREALAAQESLYQEGRPVPRLQEILQQKGLLNPEQTQIIQRARQQIEGAKALPKSSAAKPPSEASIPSVRPGASSRRPAGGQIAENCRVALRKSPIRDPAGQERTVYLVDVEGALDGHTFRFFDEYVNGLIDEGRSNLILNCEKLEYVSSAGIGVLAGAVKRCRDAKGDLRLCAVQERVKKIVNLVGLQSMLRIYENERGALVSFKYM
;
A
#
# COMPACT_ATOMS: atom_id res chain seq x y z
N MET A 1 9.84 -12.60 -10.11
CA MET A 1 9.58 -13.52 -11.24
C MET A 1 8.09 -13.44 -11.57
N SER A 2 7.72 -13.40 -12.85
CA SER A 2 6.30 -13.43 -13.23
C SER A 2 5.68 -14.78 -12.84
N ALA A 3 4.36 -14.82 -12.60
CA ALA A 3 3.63 -16.08 -12.39
C ALA A 3 3.86 -17.06 -13.56
N ASP A 4 3.95 -16.52 -14.79
CA ASP A 4 4.22 -17.27 -16.02
C ASP A 4 5.61 -17.92 -16.03
N ASP A 5 6.63 -17.21 -15.56
CA ASP A 5 8.00 -17.74 -15.51
C ASP A 5 8.12 -18.89 -14.51
N ARG A 6 7.34 -18.85 -13.41
CA ARG A 6 7.28 -19.95 -12.44
C ARG A 6 6.59 -21.18 -13.03
N LEU A 7 5.49 -20.98 -13.74
CA LEU A 7 4.78 -22.06 -14.43
C LEU A 7 5.68 -22.74 -15.46
N ILE A 8 6.38 -21.95 -16.30
CA ILE A 8 7.32 -22.46 -17.30
C ILE A 8 8.46 -23.25 -16.64
N ARG A 9 9.01 -22.75 -15.54
CA ARG A 9 10.08 -23.44 -14.79
C ARG A 9 9.61 -24.78 -14.23
N LEU A 10 8.39 -24.84 -13.67
CA LEU A 10 7.80 -26.09 -13.17
C LEU A 10 7.50 -27.06 -14.32
N ALA A 11 7.00 -26.57 -15.45
CA ALA A 11 6.73 -27.39 -16.63
C ALA A 11 8.01 -28.03 -17.20
N LEU A 12 9.13 -27.29 -17.23
CA LEU A 12 10.44 -27.82 -17.62
C LEU A 12 10.97 -28.84 -16.60
N LYS A 13 10.82 -28.57 -15.30
CA LYS A 13 11.27 -29.46 -14.21
C LYS A 13 10.52 -30.79 -14.21
N LEU A 14 9.21 -30.77 -14.47
CA LEU A 14 8.35 -31.94 -14.59
C LEU A 14 8.44 -32.61 -15.97
N ARG A 15 9.24 -32.06 -16.90
CA ARG A 15 9.39 -32.52 -18.30
C ARG A 15 8.08 -32.57 -19.09
N PHE A 16 7.10 -31.74 -18.73
CA PHE A 16 5.87 -31.57 -19.51
C PHE A 16 6.13 -30.80 -20.81
N VAL A 17 7.15 -29.94 -20.82
CA VAL A 17 7.60 -29.20 -22.02
C VAL A 17 9.11 -29.22 -22.13
N THR A 18 9.59 -29.01 -23.35
CA THR A 18 11.02 -28.83 -23.66
C THR A 18 11.36 -27.34 -23.79
N GLN A 19 12.65 -27.02 -23.66
CA GLN A 19 13.12 -25.64 -23.85
C GLN A 19 12.79 -25.13 -25.26
N ALA A 20 12.86 -25.99 -26.28
CA ALA A 20 12.51 -25.65 -27.65
C ALA A 20 11.03 -25.24 -27.80
N GLN A 21 10.10 -25.97 -27.15
CA GLN A 21 8.67 -25.65 -27.17
C GLN A 21 8.36 -24.32 -26.44
N VAL A 22 9.07 -24.03 -25.35
CA VAL A 22 8.95 -22.76 -24.63
C VAL A 22 9.45 -21.60 -25.49
N ASP A 23 10.59 -21.77 -26.18
CA ASP A 23 11.16 -20.76 -27.06
C ASP A 23 10.26 -20.49 -28.27
N GLU A 24 9.63 -21.53 -28.83
CA GLU A 24 8.63 -21.40 -29.88
C GLU A 24 7.40 -20.62 -29.41
N ALA A 25 6.88 -20.94 -28.23
CA ALA A 25 5.75 -20.22 -27.64
C ALA A 25 6.08 -18.74 -27.36
N ARG A 26 7.31 -18.42 -26.93
CA ARG A 26 7.80 -17.03 -26.75
C ARG A 26 7.91 -16.27 -28.07
N LYS A 27 8.39 -16.92 -29.14
CA LYS A 27 8.42 -16.31 -30.49
C LYS A 27 7.00 -15.98 -30.95
N LEU A 28 6.05 -16.90 -30.74
CA LEU A 28 4.65 -16.67 -31.08
C LEU A 28 4.01 -15.58 -30.24
N GLN A 29 4.33 -15.49 -28.94
CA GLN A 29 3.89 -14.38 -28.11
C GLN A 29 4.35 -13.02 -28.67
N SER A 30 5.61 -12.92 -29.09
CA SER A 30 6.14 -11.70 -29.72
C SER A 30 5.41 -11.35 -31.02
N LEU A 31 5.15 -12.34 -31.87
CA LEU A 31 4.40 -12.17 -33.13
C LEU A 31 2.94 -11.77 -32.91
N LEU A 32 2.27 -12.35 -31.90
CA LEU A 32 0.89 -12.03 -31.55
C LEU A 32 0.77 -10.65 -30.90
N GLY A 33 1.76 -10.26 -30.09
CA GLY A 33 1.83 -8.93 -29.49
C GLY A 33 1.94 -7.81 -30.53
N GLN A 34 2.64 -8.04 -31.64
CA GLN A 34 2.68 -7.10 -32.78
C GLN A 34 1.33 -6.94 -33.47
N ASN A 35 0.44 -7.93 -33.36
CA ASN A 35 -0.91 -7.93 -33.90
C ASN A 35 -1.98 -7.51 -32.86
N GLY A 36 -1.56 -6.98 -31.71
CA GLY A 36 -2.46 -6.49 -30.65
C GLY A 36 -3.09 -7.60 -29.78
N LEU A 37 -2.69 -8.86 -29.95
CA LEU A 37 -3.12 -9.98 -29.12
C LEU A 37 -2.11 -10.23 -27.99
N GLN A 38 -2.49 -9.92 -26.76
CA GLN A 38 -1.71 -10.25 -25.57
C GLN A 38 -2.15 -11.63 -25.05
N LEU A 39 -1.45 -12.68 -25.49
CA LEU A 39 -1.60 -14.04 -24.96
C LEU A 39 -0.38 -14.38 -24.10
N GLU A 40 -0.61 -15.07 -22.99
CA GLU A 40 0.49 -15.52 -22.12
C GLU A 40 1.15 -16.78 -22.70
N VAL A 41 2.46 -16.95 -22.47
CA VAL A 41 3.21 -18.13 -22.94
C VAL A 41 2.54 -19.45 -22.51
N PRO A 42 2.07 -19.60 -21.26
CA PRO A 42 1.38 -20.82 -20.84
C PRO A 42 0.09 -21.12 -21.61
N GLU A 43 -0.66 -20.10 -22.03
CA GLU A 43 -1.86 -20.27 -22.86
C GLU A 43 -1.52 -20.69 -24.29
N ILE A 44 -0.39 -20.20 -24.82
CA ILE A 44 0.13 -20.60 -26.13
C ILE A 44 0.58 -22.07 -26.10
N LEU A 45 1.20 -22.52 -24.99
CA LEU A 45 1.59 -23.93 -24.81
C LEU A 45 0.36 -24.87 -24.85
N VAL A 46 -0.77 -24.46 -24.26
CA VAL A 46 -2.05 -25.21 -24.33
C VAL A 46 -2.60 -25.19 -25.75
N LYS A 47 -2.66 -24.01 -26.40
CA LYS A 47 -3.18 -23.87 -27.78
C LYS A 47 -2.36 -24.62 -28.82
N LYS A 48 -1.08 -24.88 -28.54
CA LYS A 48 -0.18 -25.68 -29.38
C LYS A 48 -0.17 -27.16 -29.02
N GLU A 49 -1.01 -27.58 -28.07
CA GLU A 49 -1.10 -28.97 -27.59
C GLU A 49 0.23 -29.49 -27.01
N PHE A 50 1.13 -28.60 -26.60
CA PHE A 50 2.38 -28.98 -25.93
C PHE A 50 2.15 -29.40 -24.48
N ILE A 51 1.09 -28.89 -23.86
CA ILE A 51 0.56 -29.34 -22.58
C ILE A 51 -0.95 -29.53 -22.73
N ASP A 52 -1.48 -30.56 -22.11
CA ASP A 52 -2.92 -30.78 -22.05
C ASP A 52 -3.58 -29.91 -20.95
N ALA A 53 -4.91 -29.86 -20.94
CA ALA A 53 -5.67 -29.04 -20.00
C ALA A 53 -5.47 -29.49 -18.53
N GLU A 54 -5.25 -30.78 -18.28
CA GLU A 54 -5.02 -31.31 -16.92
C GLU A 54 -3.60 -31.01 -16.44
N GLN A 55 -2.60 -31.15 -17.29
CA GLN A 55 -1.21 -30.75 -17.04
C GLN A 55 -1.13 -29.26 -16.74
N PHE A 56 -1.85 -28.42 -17.50
CA PHE A 56 -1.94 -26.99 -17.24
C PHE A 56 -2.63 -26.69 -15.89
N ARG A 57 -3.71 -27.41 -15.56
CA ARG A 57 -4.40 -27.29 -14.27
C ARG A 57 -3.49 -27.68 -13.10
N LEU A 58 -2.76 -28.79 -13.22
CA LEU A 58 -1.81 -29.26 -12.22
C LEU A 58 -0.66 -28.26 -12.01
N LEU A 59 -0.13 -27.71 -13.09
CA LEU A 59 0.91 -26.66 -13.03
C LEU A 59 0.39 -25.38 -12.35
N LYS A 60 -0.87 -24.99 -12.59
CA LYS A 60 -1.50 -23.86 -11.89
C LYS A 60 -1.66 -24.09 -10.39
N VAL A 61 -2.06 -25.30 -9.99
CA VAL A 61 -2.16 -25.66 -8.57
C VAL A 61 -0.78 -25.68 -7.92
N ALA A 62 0.22 -26.28 -8.58
CA ALA A 62 1.58 -26.36 -8.08
C ALA A 62 2.25 -24.97 -7.94
N THR A 63 2.06 -24.09 -8.92
CA THR A 63 2.56 -22.70 -8.86
C THR A 63 1.92 -21.90 -7.73
N GLN A 64 0.62 -22.07 -7.49
CA GLN A 64 -0.06 -21.46 -6.35
C GLN A 64 0.48 -21.97 -5.01
N GLN A 65 0.79 -23.27 -4.91
CA GLN A 65 1.40 -23.84 -3.70
C GLN A 65 2.82 -23.34 -3.46
N GLU A 66 3.66 -23.20 -4.49
CA GLU A 66 4.98 -22.57 -4.37
C GLU A 66 4.88 -21.11 -3.95
N GLU A 67 3.91 -20.37 -4.50
CA GLU A 67 3.68 -18.95 -4.17
C GLU A 67 3.24 -18.76 -2.72
N VAL A 68 2.33 -19.60 -2.22
CA VAL A 68 1.94 -19.60 -0.80
C VAL A 68 3.15 -19.88 0.10
N ARG A 69 4.07 -20.76 -0.31
CA ARG A 69 5.25 -21.11 0.47
C ARG A 69 6.30 -20.00 0.50
N GLU A 70 6.53 -19.30 -0.60
CA GLU A 70 7.40 -18.10 -0.63
C GLU A 70 6.82 -16.97 0.23
N GLU A 71 5.50 -16.76 0.16
CA GLU A 71 4.81 -15.78 1.00
C GLU A 71 4.92 -16.12 2.47
N ASP A 72 4.69 -17.38 2.82
CA ASP A 72 4.77 -17.85 4.19
C ASP A 72 6.21 -17.81 4.73
N GLN A 73 7.23 -18.01 3.89
CA GLN A 73 8.63 -17.76 4.27
C GLN A 73 8.92 -16.28 4.52
N ALA A 74 8.37 -15.38 3.71
CA ALA A 74 8.49 -13.94 3.94
C ALA A 74 7.80 -13.52 5.25
N VAL A 75 6.63 -14.10 5.53
CA VAL A 75 5.90 -13.92 6.80
C VAL A 75 6.70 -14.49 7.97
N ALA A 76 7.32 -15.66 7.83
CA ALA A 76 8.19 -16.25 8.84
C ALA A 76 9.37 -15.32 9.18
N GLN A 77 10.04 -14.77 8.17
CA GLN A 77 11.12 -13.79 8.38
C GLN A 77 10.62 -12.52 9.07
N PHE A 78 9.43 -12.03 8.70
CA PHE A 78 8.81 -10.90 9.35
C PHE A 78 8.54 -11.16 10.84
N LEU A 79 8.05 -12.35 11.18
CA LEU A 79 7.76 -12.76 12.55
C LEU A 79 9.02 -12.83 13.43
N ILE A 80 10.10 -13.40 12.89
CA ILE A 80 11.38 -13.52 13.60
C ILE A 80 12.00 -12.13 13.78
N ARG A 81 12.09 -11.34 12.70
CA ARG A 81 12.75 -10.03 12.72
C ARG A 81 11.98 -8.98 13.52
N GLY A 82 10.66 -9.12 13.60
CA GLY A 82 9.79 -8.30 14.43
C GLY A 82 9.72 -8.72 15.90
N GLY A 83 10.37 -9.83 16.29
CA GLY A 83 10.37 -10.33 17.67
C GLY A 83 9.01 -10.86 18.15
N PHE A 84 8.08 -11.13 17.23
CA PHE A 84 6.72 -11.57 17.57
C PHE A 84 6.67 -13.04 18.01
N LEU A 85 7.59 -13.86 17.49
CA LEU A 85 7.68 -15.29 17.74
C LEU A 85 9.15 -15.71 17.79
N ALA A 86 9.46 -16.65 18.68
CA ALA A 86 10.78 -17.27 18.74
C ALA A 86 11.08 -18.05 17.44
N GLU A 87 12.32 -17.97 16.97
CA GLU A 87 12.76 -18.57 15.71
C GLU A 87 12.49 -20.09 15.66
N ASP A 88 12.64 -20.78 16.78
CA ASP A 88 12.41 -22.23 16.89
C ASP A 88 10.96 -22.61 16.56
N LYS A 89 10.00 -21.82 17.03
CA LYS A 89 8.56 -22.04 16.82
C LYS A 89 8.14 -21.80 15.38
N VAL A 90 8.74 -20.81 14.73
CA VAL A 90 8.50 -20.51 13.32
C VAL A 90 9.10 -21.58 12.42
N ARG A 91 10.31 -22.05 12.75
CA ARG A 91 10.97 -23.16 12.03
C ARG A 91 10.17 -24.46 12.14
N GLU A 92 9.61 -24.77 13.30
CA GLU A 92 8.76 -25.96 13.49
C GLU A 92 7.51 -25.92 12.61
N ALA A 93 6.86 -24.76 12.50
CA ALA A 93 5.67 -24.59 11.66
C ALA A 93 5.99 -24.67 10.16
N LEU A 94 7.13 -24.13 9.71
CA LEU A 94 7.61 -24.28 8.34
C LEU A 94 7.97 -25.74 8.00
N ALA A 95 8.58 -26.47 8.95
CA ALA A 95 8.89 -27.88 8.78
C ALA A 95 7.61 -28.74 8.64
N ALA A 96 6.54 -28.38 9.37
CA ALA A 96 5.24 -29.03 9.22
C ALA A 96 4.62 -28.81 7.83
N GLN A 97 4.74 -27.59 7.27
CA GLN A 97 4.33 -27.32 5.87
C GLN A 97 5.11 -28.16 4.88
N GLU A 98 6.42 -28.30 5.08
CA GLU A 98 7.29 -29.08 4.22
C GLU A 98 6.95 -30.58 4.25
N SER A 99 6.65 -31.15 5.42
CA SER A 99 6.20 -32.54 5.54
C SER A 99 4.89 -32.78 4.79
N LEU A 100 3.89 -31.90 5.00
CA LEU A 100 2.59 -32.01 4.33
C LEU A 100 2.71 -31.92 2.80
N TYR A 101 3.63 -31.10 2.31
CA TYR A 101 3.95 -31.01 0.90
C TYR A 101 4.56 -32.30 0.35
N GLN A 102 5.52 -32.89 1.07
CA GLN A 102 6.14 -34.17 0.66
C GLN A 102 5.13 -35.32 0.67
N GLU A 103 4.14 -35.26 1.56
CA GLU A 103 3.02 -36.21 1.62
C GLU A 103 1.94 -35.97 0.54
N GLY A 104 2.08 -34.93 -0.28
CA GLY A 104 1.12 -34.57 -1.34
C GLY A 104 -0.22 -34.06 -0.81
N ARG A 105 -0.26 -33.61 0.46
CA ARG A 105 -1.47 -33.07 1.10
C ARG A 105 -1.60 -31.56 0.82
N PRO A 106 -2.82 -31.01 0.85
CA PRO A 106 -3.00 -29.56 0.76
C PRO A 106 -2.23 -28.89 1.89
N VAL A 107 -1.30 -28.00 1.53
CA VAL A 107 -0.43 -27.32 2.49
C VAL A 107 -1.21 -26.16 3.11
N PRO A 108 -1.56 -26.21 4.41
CA PRO A 108 -2.23 -25.11 5.08
C PRO A 108 -1.26 -23.93 5.23
N ARG A 109 -1.80 -22.73 5.38
CA ARG A 109 -0.98 -21.51 5.50
C ARG A 109 -0.22 -21.51 6.82
N LEU A 110 0.96 -20.89 6.85
CA LEU A 110 1.82 -20.86 8.05
C LEU A 110 1.08 -20.31 9.27
N GLN A 111 0.23 -19.30 9.07
CA GLN A 111 -0.62 -18.72 10.10
C GLN A 111 -1.62 -19.74 10.69
N GLU A 112 -2.23 -20.59 9.86
CA GLU A 112 -3.19 -21.60 10.32
C GLU A 112 -2.49 -22.65 11.18
N ILE A 113 -1.28 -23.05 10.80
CA ILE A 113 -0.45 -23.99 11.59
C ILE A 113 -0.06 -23.36 12.93
N LEU A 114 0.36 -22.10 12.92
CA LEU A 114 0.75 -21.38 14.13
C LEU A 114 -0.45 -21.12 15.06
N GLN A 115 -1.65 -20.87 14.51
CA GLN A 115 -2.90 -20.77 15.27
C GLN A 115 -3.32 -22.11 15.88
N GLN A 116 -3.27 -23.20 15.11
CA GLN A 116 -3.60 -24.55 15.59
C GLN A 116 -2.68 -24.98 16.74
N LYS A 117 -1.40 -24.59 16.69
CA LYS A 117 -0.44 -24.82 17.78
C LYS A 117 -0.59 -23.86 18.97
N GLY A 118 -1.55 -22.92 18.93
CA GLY A 118 -1.79 -21.95 20.01
C GLY A 118 -0.64 -20.94 20.21
N LEU A 119 0.19 -20.76 19.18
CA LEU A 119 1.40 -19.93 19.25
C LEU A 119 1.15 -18.47 18.88
N LEU A 120 -0.07 -18.14 18.44
CA LEU A 120 -0.49 -16.80 18.03
C LEU A 120 -1.70 -16.33 18.82
N ASN A 121 -1.59 -15.15 19.43
CA ASN A 121 -2.75 -14.44 19.96
C ASN A 121 -3.61 -13.84 18.82
N PRO A 122 -4.91 -13.55 19.05
CA PRO A 122 -5.79 -12.94 18.05
C PRO A 122 -5.26 -11.60 17.51
N GLU A 123 -4.56 -10.82 18.33
CA GLU A 123 -3.93 -9.57 17.92
C GLU A 123 -2.71 -9.78 17.01
N GLN A 124 -1.87 -10.78 17.31
CA GLN A 124 -0.70 -11.14 16.48
C GLN A 124 -1.14 -11.70 15.12
N THR A 125 -2.25 -12.44 15.11
CA THR A 125 -2.90 -12.92 13.90
C THR A 125 -3.29 -11.77 12.96
N GLN A 126 -3.87 -10.70 13.49
CA GLN A 126 -4.27 -9.54 12.69
C GLN A 126 -3.06 -8.78 12.12
N ILE A 127 -1.96 -8.71 12.86
CA ILE A 127 -0.70 -8.10 12.40
C ILE A 127 -0.13 -8.89 11.21
N ILE A 128 -0.13 -10.22 11.30
CA ILE A 128 0.36 -11.11 10.22
C ILE A 128 -0.53 -11.00 8.98
N GLN A 129 -1.84 -11.00 9.16
CA GLN A 129 -2.80 -10.90 8.05
C GLN A 129 -2.68 -9.53 7.34
N ARG A 130 -2.41 -8.45 8.08
CA ARG A 130 -2.13 -7.12 7.52
C ARG A 130 -0.77 -7.06 6.82
N ALA A 131 0.28 -7.66 7.38
CA ALA A 131 1.59 -7.77 6.72
C ALA A 131 1.48 -8.56 5.40
N ARG A 132 0.63 -9.59 5.37
CA ARG A 132 0.35 -10.37 4.16
C ARG A 132 -0.34 -9.54 3.08
N GLN A 133 -1.37 -8.78 3.42
CA GLN A 133 -2.04 -7.90 2.45
C GLN A 133 -1.07 -6.87 1.82
N GLN A 134 -0.03 -6.48 2.55
CA GLN A 134 1.03 -5.60 2.02
C GLN A 134 1.97 -6.33 1.06
N ILE A 135 2.25 -7.62 1.28
CA ILE A 135 3.08 -8.46 0.39
C ILE A 135 2.30 -8.84 -0.88
N GLU A 136 1.03 -9.23 -0.73
CA GLU A 136 0.13 -9.66 -1.80
C GLU A 136 -0.28 -8.46 -2.69
N GLY A 137 -0.54 -7.29 -2.09
CA GLY A 137 -0.83 -6.04 -2.80
C GLY A 137 0.35 -5.50 -3.64
N ALA A 138 1.58 -5.91 -3.34
CA ALA A 138 2.76 -5.55 -4.14
C ALA A 138 2.95 -6.44 -5.38
N LYS A 139 2.32 -7.63 -5.43
CA LYS A 139 2.40 -8.58 -6.57
C LYS A 139 1.28 -8.40 -7.61
N ALA A 140 0.15 -7.78 -7.25
CA ALA A 140 -1.08 -7.75 -8.06
C ALA A 140 -1.20 -6.61 -9.11
N LEU A 141 -0.11 -5.97 -9.53
CA LEU A 141 -0.13 -5.01 -10.64
C LEU A 141 0.30 -5.69 -11.95
N PRO A 142 -0.63 -5.98 -12.89
CA PRO A 142 -0.22 -6.23 -14.27
C PRO A 142 0.27 -4.93 -14.92
N LYS A 143 1.38 -5.03 -15.66
CA LYS A 143 1.93 -3.95 -16.46
C LYS A 143 1.09 -3.75 -17.73
N SER A 144 0.91 -2.49 -18.11
CA SER A 144 0.35 -1.98 -19.36
C SER A 144 -1.18 -1.92 -19.44
N SER A 145 -1.73 -0.71 -19.53
CA SER A 145 -2.28 -0.20 -20.78
C SER A 145 -2.77 1.24 -20.55
N ALA A 146 -2.30 2.13 -21.42
CA ALA A 146 -2.78 3.49 -21.50
C ALA A 146 -4.20 3.49 -22.08
N ALA A 147 -5.17 4.08 -21.37
CA ALA A 147 -6.43 4.48 -21.97
C ALA A 147 -7.01 5.72 -21.26
N LYS A 148 -7.41 6.66 -22.10
CA LYS A 148 -7.99 7.98 -21.85
C LYS A 148 -9.22 7.91 -20.92
N PRO A 149 -9.48 8.91 -20.05
CA PRO A 149 -10.68 8.91 -19.20
C PRO A 149 -11.94 9.10 -20.06
N PRO A 150 -13.02 8.33 -19.85
CA PRO A 150 -14.33 8.64 -20.42
C PRO A 150 -15.00 9.76 -19.62
N SER A 151 -15.67 10.62 -20.40
CA SER A 151 -16.45 11.78 -20.02
C SER A 151 -17.74 11.44 -19.27
N GLU A 152 -18.11 12.36 -18.37
CA GLU A 152 -19.46 12.79 -18.00
C GLU A 152 -20.61 11.78 -18.06
N ALA A 153 -21.04 11.33 -16.88
CA ALA A 153 -22.45 11.07 -16.59
C ALA A 153 -22.73 11.23 -15.08
N SER A 154 -23.35 12.38 -14.75
CA SER A 154 -24.40 12.58 -13.76
C SER A 154 -24.19 12.11 -12.30
N ILE A 155 -23.78 13.06 -11.45
CA ILE A 155 -24.04 13.04 -10.00
C ILE A 155 -25.39 13.74 -9.76
N PRO A 156 -26.34 13.19 -8.98
CA PRO A 156 -27.50 13.95 -8.54
C PRO A 156 -27.07 14.98 -7.49
N SER A 157 -27.38 16.24 -7.76
CA SER A 157 -27.27 17.37 -6.85
C SER A 157 -28.07 17.15 -5.56
N VAL A 158 -27.39 17.06 -4.42
CA VAL A 158 -28.00 17.27 -3.09
C VAL A 158 -27.48 18.61 -2.55
N ARG A 159 -28.38 19.59 -2.48
CA ARG A 159 -28.17 20.88 -1.80
C ARG A 159 -28.37 20.74 -0.28
N PRO A 160 -27.84 21.70 0.51
CA PRO A 160 -27.35 21.43 1.86
C PRO A 160 -28.44 21.58 2.92
N GLY A 161 -28.54 20.58 3.79
CA GLY A 161 -29.18 20.72 5.10
C GLY A 161 -28.13 21.10 6.12
N ALA A 162 -28.23 22.32 6.64
CA ALA A 162 -27.44 22.81 7.75
C ALA A 162 -27.57 21.87 8.97
N SER A 163 -26.43 21.43 9.51
CA SER A 163 -26.35 21.07 10.92
C SER A 163 -24.98 21.46 11.45
N SER A 164 -25.02 22.50 12.27
CA SER A 164 -23.95 23.05 13.06
C SER A 164 -23.18 21.98 13.84
N ARG A 165 -21.86 21.95 13.70
CA ARG A 165 -20.95 21.61 14.80
C ARG A 165 -19.59 22.24 14.51
N ARG A 166 -19.30 23.32 15.25
CA ARG A 166 -17.96 23.93 15.37
C ARG A 166 -16.94 22.86 15.77
N PRO A 167 -15.66 22.98 15.37
CA PRO A 167 -14.59 22.40 16.15
C PRO A 167 -13.61 23.47 16.59
N ALA A 168 -13.91 24.07 17.74
CA ALA A 168 -12.91 24.66 18.61
C ALA A 168 -12.67 23.66 19.75
N GLY A 169 -11.54 22.97 19.73
CA GLY A 169 -11.17 21.91 20.67
C GLY A 169 -10.64 20.70 19.92
N GLY A 170 -9.48 20.19 20.35
CA GLY A 170 -8.82 19.04 19.73
C GLY A 170 -9.80 17.88 19.58
N GLN A 171 -9.91 17.34 18.37
CA GLN A 171 -10.79 16.22 18.10
C GLN A 171 -10.01 14.91 18.28
N ILE A 172 -10.68 13.91 18.83
CA ILE A 172 -10.10 12.61 19.16
C ILE A 172 -10.89 11.55 18.39
N ALA A 173 -10.21 10.84 17.49
CA ALA A 173 -10.61 9.50 17.05
C ALA A 173 -9.71 8.50 17.78
N GLU A 174 -10.19 7.26 18.00
CA GLU A 174 -9.65 6.28 18.96
C GLU A 174 -8.11 6.10 18.99
N ASN A 175 -7.38 6.37 17.90
CA ASN A 175 -5.91 6.38 17.83
C ASN A 175 -5.30 7.56 17.02
N CYS A 176 -6.05 8.66 16.84
CA CYS A 176 -5.57 9.86 16.14
C CYS A 176 -6.07 11.11 16.84
N ARG A 177 -5.14 11.92 17.34
CA ARG A 177 -5.44 13.24 17.93
C ARG A 177 -4.94 14.33 17.01
N VAL A 178 -5.81 15.29 16.74
CA VAL A 178 -5.48 16.49 15.98
C VAL A 178 -5.67 17.73 16.84
N ALA A 179 -4.63 18.55 16.95
CA ALA A 179 -4.68 19.82 17.65
C ALA A 179 -4.31 20.98 16.70
N LEU A 180 -5.10 22.04 16.72
CA LEU A 180 -4.86 23.23 15.90
C LEU A 180 -4.17 24.32 16.73
N ARG A 181 -3.02 24.78 16.25
CA ARG A 181 -2.34 25.98 16.72
C ARG A 181 -2.28 27.01 15.60
N LYS A 182 -2.30 28.29 15.95
CA LYS A 182 -2.15 29.40 14.99
C LYS A 182 -0.81 30.08 15.21
N SER A 183 -0.10 30.38 14.13
CA SER A 183 1.15 31.12 14.17
C SER A 183 1.09 32.28 13.17
N PRO A 184 1.17 33.53 13.64
CA PRO A 184 1.31 34.67 12.75
C PRO A 184 2.73 34.70 12.19
N ILE A 185 2.85 34.84 10.88
CA ILE A 185 4.12 35.06 10.19
C ILE A 185 4.06 36.41 9.47
N ARG A 186 5.22 37.07 9.35
CA ARG A 186 5.38 38.27 8.54
C ARG A 186 6.18 37.91 7.28
N ASP A 187 5.60 38.22 6.14
CA ASP A 187 6.22 38.15 4.81
C ASP A 187 7.35 39.22 4.70
N PRO A 188 8.42 39.02 3.91
CA PRO A 188 9.40 40.05 3.58
C PRO A 188 8.81 41.41 3.16
N ALA A 189 7.61 41.42 2.56
CA ALA A 189 6.88 42.64 2.22
C ALA A 189 6.18 43.33 3.42
N GLY A 190 6.33 42.79 4.63
CA GLY A 190 5.75 43.34 5.87
C GLY A 190 4.29 42.93 6.14
N GLN A 191 3.67 42.15 5.25
CA GLN A 191 2.30 41.67 5.42
C GLN A 191 2.21 40.54 6.46
N GLU A 192 1.19 40.61 7.33
CA GLU A 192 0.90 39.56 8.30
C GLU A 192 0.03 38.47 7.66
N ARG A 193 0.55 37.24 7.66
CA ARG A 193 -0.16 36.05 7.21
C ARG A 193 -0.30 35.10 8.38
N THR A 194 -1.44 34.42 8.48
CA THR A 194 -1.64 33.39 9.50
C THR A 194 -1.38 32.02 8.90
N VAL A 195 -0.50 31.25 9.53
CA VAL A 195 -0.28 29.84 9.23
C VAL A 195 -0.86 29.01 10.36
N TYR A 196 -1.56 27.94 10.01
CA TYR A 196 -2.15 27.03 10.98
C TYR A 196 -1.31 25.77 11.09
N LEU A 197 -0.90 25.45 12.31
CA LEU A 197 -0.18 24.23 12.64
C LEU A 197 -1.20 23.19 13.12
N VAL A 198 -1.18 22.02 12.52
CA VAL A 198 -1.99 20.87 12.92
C VAL A 198 -1.05 19.82 13.47
N ASP A 199 -1.07 19.63 14.79
CA ASP A 199 -0.33 18.57 15.44
C ASP A 199 -1.09 17.26 15.28
N VAL A 200 -0.44 16.25 14.73
CA VAL A 200 -1.02 14.93 14.52
C VAL A 200 -0.28 13.93 15.41
N GLU A 201 -1.02 13.27 16.30
CA GLU A 201 -0.52 12.26 17.22
C GLU A 201 -1.22 10.92 16.98
N GLY A 202 -0.44 9.82 16.99
CA GLY A 202 -0.93 8.47 16.79
C GLY A 202 -0.70 7.97 15.36
N ALA A 203 -1.74 7.46 14.71
CA ALA A 203 -1.63 6.86 13.37
C ALA A 203 -2.65 7.41 12.37
N LEU A 204 -2.23 7.59 11.11
CA LEU A 204 -3.10 7.81 9.95
C LEU A 204 -3.27 6.51 9.17
N ASP A 205 -4.23 5.68 9.57
CA ASP A 205 -4.50 4.36 9.02
C ASP A 205 -5.88 4.25 8.36
N GLY A 206 -6.31 3.04 7.99
CA GLY A 206 -7.60 2.77 7.35
C GLY A 206 -8.84 3.10 8.19
N HIS A 207 -8.68 3.40 9.48
CA HIS A 207 -9.78 3.79 10.37
C HIS A 207 -9.75 5.29 10.68
N THR A 208 -8.55 5.88 10.81
CA THR A 208 -8.38 7.28 11.21
C THR A 208 -8.26 8.25 10.03
N PHE A 209 -7.99 7.78 8.81
CA PHE A 209 -7.78 8.65 7.65
C PHE A 209 -9.00 9.54 7.33
N ARG A 210 -10.23 9.02 7.44
CA ARG A 210 -11.46 9.77 7.13
C ARG A 210 -11.66 10.94 8.08
N PHE A 211 -11.43 10.69 9.36
CA PHE A 211 -11.50 11.71 10.39
C PHE A 211 -10.48 12.84 10.12
N PHE A 212 -9.24 12.48 9.79
CA PHE A 212 -8.22 13.46 9.44
C PHE A 212 -8.56 14.23 8.16
N ASP A 213 -9.08 13.54 7.14
CA ASP A 213 -9.49 14.14 5.87
C ASP A 213 -10.62 15.16 6.09
N GLU A 214 -11.68 14.78 6.82
CA GLU A 214 -12.79 15.67 7.17
C GLU A 214 -12.31 16.88 7.97
N TYR A 215 -11.40 16.67 8.93
CA TYR A 215 -10.85 17.75 9.73
C TYR A 215 -10.07 18.77 8.89
N VAL A 216 -9.13 18.29 8.07
CA VAL A 216 -8.29 19.16 7.24
C VAL A 216 -9.12 19.83 6.15
N ASN A 217 -10.05 19.12 5.52
CA ASN A 217 -10.96 19.71 4.55
C ASN A 217 -11.85 20.79 5.18
N GLY A 218 -12.34 20.57 6.40
CA GLY A 218 -13.09 21.58 7.15
C GLY A 218 -12.27 22.85 7.40
N LEU A 219 -10.99 22.72 7.75
CA LEU A 219 -10.10 23.89 7.88
C LEU A 219 -9.94 24.64 6.56
N ILE A 220 -9.75 23.93 5.45
CA ILE A 220 -9.59 24.53 4.12
C ILE A 220 -10.88 25.25 3.70
N ASP A 221 -12.03 24.64 3.94
CA ASP A 221 -13.35 25.21 3.62
C ASP A 221 -13.65 26.46 4.49
N GLU A 222 -13.09 26.55 5.69
CA GLU A 222 -13.09 27.76 6.54
C GLU A 222 -12.09 28.85 6.05
N GLY A 223 -11.44 28.66 4.91
CA GLY A 223 -10.46 29.58 4.32
C GLY A 223 -9.05 29.46 4.90
N ARG A 224 -8.76 28.42 5.69
CA ARG A 224 -7.44 28.18 6.29
C ARG A 224 -6.59 27.31 5.36
N SER A 225 -6.10 27.89 4.28
CA SER A 225 -5.36 27.16 3.23
C SER A 225 -3.84 27.05 3.43
N ASN A 226 -3.27 27.79 4.39
CA ASN A 226 -1.85 27.71 4.75
C ASN A 226 -1.65 26.83 5.99
N LEU A 227 -1.32 25.56 5.75
CA LEU A 227 -1.26 24.53 6.78
C LEU A 227 0.16 23.96 6.94
N ILE A 228 0.57 23.74 8.19
CA ILE A 228 1.73 22.94 8.57
C ILE A 228 1.23 21.76 9.38
N LEU A 229 1.51 20.54 8.92
CA LEU A 229 1.26 19.33 9.69
C LEU A 229 2.51 18.97 10.49
N ASN A 230 2.40 18.99 11.82
CA ASN A 230 3.44 18.45 12.69
C ASN A 230 3.24 16.94 12.86
N CYS A 231 4.21 16.17 12.37
CA CYS A 231 4.21 14.72 12.36
C CYS A 231 5.19 14.12 13.38
N GLU A 232 5.66 14.88 14.36
CA GLU A 232 6.60 14.43 15.39
C GLU A 232 6.07 13.20 16.14
N LYS A 233 4.76 13.23 16.46
CA LYS A 233 4.06 12.15 17.16
C LYS A 233 3.23 11.25 16.23
N LEU A 234 3.45 11.35 14.92
CA LEU A 234 2.80 10.49 13.95
C LEU A 234 3.63 9.21 13.79
N GLU A 235 3.18 8.14 14.43
CA GLU A 235 3.91 6.87 14.56
C GLU A 235 3.77 6.01 13.30
N TYR A 236 2.66 6.16 12.57
CA TYR A 236 2.36 5.33 11.41
C TYR A 236 1.45 6.02 10.40
N VAL A 237 1.68 5.74 9.11
CA VAL A 237 0.83 6.16 8.00
C VAL A 237 0.60 4.98 7.05
N SER A 238 -0.65 4.70 6.70
CA SER A 238 -1.04 3.72 5.68
C SER A 238 -1.17 4.34 4.28
N SER A 239 -1.34 3.54 3.24
CA SER A 239 -1.61 4.03 1.87
C SER A 239 -2.83 4.97 1.79
N ALA A 240 -3.88 4.70 2.58
CA ALA A 240 -5.04 5.58 2.69
C ALA A 240 -4.68 6.93 3.33
N GLY A 241 -3.89 6.91 4.41
CA GLY A 241 -3.39 8.13 5.06
C GLY A 241 -2.51 8.97 4.12
N ILE A 242 -1.65 8.34 3.33
CA ILE A 242 -0.85 9.02 2.30
C ILE A 242 -1.75 9.65 1.22
N GLY A 243 -2.77 8.92 0.77
CA GLY A 243 -3.75 9.43 -0.19
C GLY A 243 -4.46 10.68 0.30
N VAL A 244 -4.87 10.70 1.58
CA VAL A 244 -5.46 11.87 2.22
C VAL A 244 -4.46 13.02 2.32
N LEU A 245 -3.21 12.77 2.74
CA LEU A 245 -2.18 13.81 2.80
C LEU A 245 -1.94 14.44 1.42
N ALA A 246 -1.84 13.61 0.37
CA ALA A 246 -1.68 14.08 -1.00
C ALA A 246 -2.90 14.88 -1.49
N GLY A 247 -4.11 14.41 -1.18
CA GLY A 247 -5.36 15.10 -1.50
C GLY A 247 -5.46 16.46 -0.80
N ALA A 248 -5.15 16.51 0.50
CA ALA A 248 -5.14 17.73 1.29
C ALA A 248 -4.14 18.77 0.75
N VAL A 249 -2.95 18.34 0.34
CA VAL A 249 -1.95 19.22 -0.29
C VAL A 249 -2.48 19.81 -1.59
N LYS A 250 -3.08 18.97 -2.45
CA LYS A 250 -3.68 19.44 -3.69
C LYS A 250 -4.77 20.48 -3.41
N ARG A 251 -5.69 20.19 -2.48
CA ARG A 251 -6.81 21.07 -2.14
C ARG A 251 -6.34 22.40 -1.53
N CYS A 252 -5.32 22.39 -0.67
CA CYS A 252 -4.73 23.63 -0.14
C CYS A 252 -4.18 24.51 -1.26
N ARG A 253 -3.51 23.91 -2.25
CA ARG A 253 -2.95 24.62 -3.41
C ARG A 253 -4.03 25.16 -4.32
N ASP A 254 -5.10 24.40 -4.55
CA ASP A 254 -6.28 24.86 -5.30
C ASP A 254 -6.93 26.07 -4.61
N ALA A 255 -6.89 26.11 -3.26
CA ALA A 255 -7.32 27.25 -2.44
C ALA A 255 -6.25 28.36 -2.29
N LYS A 256 -5.25 28.42 -3.18
CA LYS A 256 -4.13 29.39 -3.18
C LYS A 256 -3.28 29.43 -1.91
N GLY A 257 -3.29 28.34 -1.14
CA GLY A 257 -2.38 28.12 -0.01
C GLY A 257 -1.39 27.00 -0.30
N ASP A 258 -0.86 26.37 0.74
CA ASP A 258 -0.01 25.19 0.64
C ASP A 258 -0.10 24.38 1.92
N LEU A 259 0.19 23.09 1.83
CA LEU A 259 0.30 22.20 2.97
C LEU A 259 1.72 21.67 3.05
N ARG A 260 2.34 21.82 4.21
CA ARG A 260 3.72 21.41 4.47
C ARG A 260 3.78 20.50 5.66
N LEU A 261 4.75 19.59 5.66
CA LEU A 261 4.96 18.64 6.73
C LEU A 261 6.23 19.01 7.50
N CYS A 262 6.21 18.89 8.82
CA CYS A 262 7.39 19.06 9.65
C CYS A 262 7.55 17.90 10.65
N ALA A 263 8.78 17.70 11.13
CA ALA A 263 9.12 16.68 12.12
C ALA A 263 8.64 15.25 11.75
N VAL A 264 8.63 14.94 10.45
CA VAL A 264 8.18 13.63 9.96
C VAL A 264 9.18 12.56 10.42
N GLN A 265 8.70 11.55 11.14
CA GLN A 265 9.52 10.43 11.57
C GLN A 265 10.12 9.66 10.38
N GLU A 266 11.31 9.10 10.55
CA GLU A 266 12.04 8.39 9.50
C GLU A 266 11.24 7.22 8.91
N ARG A 267 10.43 6.55 9.74
CA ARG A 267 9.52 5.48 9.30
C ARG A 267 8.47 5.99 8.31
N VAL A 268 7.87 7.15 8.59
CA VAL A 268 6.87 7.78 7.72
C VAL A 268 7.53 8.33 6.45
N LYS A 269 8.71 8.96 6.55
CA LYS A 269 9.49 9.42 5.38
C LYS A 269 9.78 8.29 4.40
N LYS A 270 10.21 7.12 4.90
CA LYS A 270 10.48 5.94 4.05
C LYS A 270 9.26 5.50 3.26
N ILE A 271 8.09 5.49 3.89
CA ILE A 271 6.83 5.11 3.22
C ILE A 271 6.45 6.16 2.16
N VAL A 272 6.55 7.46 2.49
CA VAL A 272 6.28 8.55 1.53
C VAL A 272 7.22 8.50 0.32
N ASN A 273 8.50 8.21 0.55
CA ASN A 273 9.51 8.09 -0.50
C ASN A 273 9.24 6.86 -1.40
N LEU A 274 8.83 5.74 -0.80
CA LEU A 274 8.50 4.52 -1.53
C LEU A 274 7.32 4.72 -2.49
N VAL A 275 6.33 5.54 -2.11
CA VAL A 275 5.17 5.87 -2.96
C VAL A 275 5.50 6.98 -3.99
N GLY A 276 6.70 7.58 -3.93
CA GLY A 276 7.15 8.57 -4.90
C GLY A 276 6.55 9.97 -4.73
N LEU A 277 5.96 10.28 -3.56
CA LEU A 277 5.27 11.56 -3.30
C LEU A 277 6.17 12.65 -2.72
N GLN A 278 7.45 12.35 -2.51
CA GLN A 278 8.46 13.29 -1.99
C GLN A 278 8.56 14.60 -2.78
N SER A 279 8.27 14.60 -4.08
CA SER A 279 8.32 15.80 -4.93
C SER A 279 7.07 16.68 -4.78
N MET A 280 5.95 16.10 -4.38
CA MET A 280 4.71 16.84 -4.11
C MET A 280 4.64 17.37 -2.69
N LEU A 281 5.18 16.62 -1.73
CA LEU A 281 5.14 16.92 -0.30
C LEU A 281 6.38 17.71 0.12
N ARG A 282 6.19 18.95 0.58
CA ARG A 282 7.29 19.73 1.16
C ARG A 282 7.49 19.33 2.62
N ILE A 283 8.58 18.61 2.89
CA ILE A 283 8.91 18.06 4.21
C ILE A 283 10.08 18.86 4.82
N TYR A 284 9.93 19.30 6.07
CA TYR A 284 10.94 20.02 6.83
C TYR A 284 11.31 19.25 8.10
N GLU A 285 12.53 19.44 8.59
CA GLU A 285 12.99 18.78 9.82
C GLU A 285 12.25 19.27 11.06
N ASN A 286 11.84 20.54 11.09
CA ASN A 286 11.19 21.15 12.23
C ASN A 286 10.14 22.21 11.82
N GLU A 287 9.28 22.59 12.76
CA GLU A 287 8.23 23.59 12.57
C GLU A 287 8.80 24.94 12.08
N ARG A 288 9.96 25.35 12.59
CA ARG A 288 10.60 26.63 12.23
C ARG A 288 10.95 26.67 10.74
N GLY A 289 11.53 25.61 10.19
CA GLY A 289 11.85 25.49 8.77
C GLY A 289 10.60 25.57 7.89
N ALA A 290 9.53 24.89 8.30
CA ALA A 290 8.24 24.96 7.61
C ALA A 290 7.64 26.37 7.65
N LEU A 291 7.68 27.06 8.80
CA LEU A 291 7.20 28.45 8.92
C LEU A 291 7.99 29.43 8.05
N VAL A 292 9.32 29.32 8.02
CA VAL A 292 10.17 30.17 7.17
C VAL A 292 9.83 30.00 5.71
N SER A 293 9.55 28.78 5.26
CA SER A 293 9.18 28.56 3.85
C SER A 293 7.89 29.27 3.44
N PHE A 294 6.99 29.63 4.38
CA PHE A 294 5.74 30.35 4.07
C PHE A 294 5.95 31.86 3.94
N LYS A 295 7.09 32.36 4.43
CA LYS A 295 7.46 33.76 4.26
C LYS A 295 7.76 34.11 2.80
N TYR A 296 8.23 33.15 1.99
CA TYR A 296 8.69 33.38 0.62
C TYR A 296 7.73 32.85 -0.45
N MET A 297 6.44 32.69 -0.10
CA MET A 297 5.41 32.17 -1.00
C MET A 297 4.54 33.31 -1.53
#